data_AF-A0A6A6S9B6-F1
#
_entry.id   AF-A0A6A6S9B6-F1
#
_cell.length_a   1.000
_cell.length_b   1.000
_cell.length_c   1.000
_cell.angle_alpha   90.00
_cell.angle_beta   90.00
_cell.angle_gamma   90.00
#
_symmetry.space_group_name_H-M   'P 1'
#
loop_
_entity.id
_entity.type
_entity.pdbx_description
1 polymer ?
#
loop_
_entity_poly.entity_id
_entity_poly.type
_entity_poly.pdbx_seq_one_letter_code
_entity_poly.pdbx_strand_id
1 'polypeptide(L)'
;MGPHTPPHSSPSTPSSPDPTAITPPLSVSSSDLRLPTFFIPHDLTQANVLADAQLTRLQKDLLILTSLPENSTLNWRPKWFAQPTVTFKTGLWTLYNPPDVVTETLPVRAPLAGRQEMTRRMRRVGDAAPTWIKTGEAWERYCEMYGVPWDFLCEEQVKLMRLGLCRDEHGNICPPPTWPSYPEPLPAAQGHYILGPATHTGLPRKFHSVVPSDEFGAGECIVVRSNGALEVKGEDYATYAPFRFGKRWSYLPWTEEQESSCQPRIVGLRFWNTAM
;
A
#
# COMPACT_ATOMS: atom_id res chain seq x y z
N MET A 1 26.09 -16.13 -55.70
CA MET A 1 24.85 -15.82 -56.41
C MET A 1 23.69 -16.03 -55.44
N GLY A 2 22.73 -15.11 -55.46
CA GLY A 2 21.70 -14.87 -54.45
C GLY A 2 20.66 -15.98 -54.21
N PRO A 3 19.61 -15.66 -53.42
CA PRO A 3 19.00 -16.54 -52.42
C PRO A 3 17.80 -17.36 -52.94
N HIS A 4 17.56 -18.52 -52.32
CA HIS A 4 16.31 -19.26 -52.45
C HIS A 4 15.34 -18.88 -51.32
N THR A 5 14.33 -18.08 -51.64
CA THR A 5 13.15 -17.86 -50.79
C THR A 5 11.97 -18.59 -51.45
N PRO A 6 11.27 -19.51 -50.76
CA PRO A 6 10.04 -20.10 -51.30
C PRO A 6 8.84 -19.13 -51.15
N PRO A 7 7.82 -19.22 -52.02
CA PRO A 7 6.76 -18.22 -52.12
C PRO A 7 5.73 -18.29 -50.98
N HIS A 8 5.28 -17.10 -50.57
CA HIS A 8 4.16 -16.86 -49.66
C HIS A 8 2.85 -17.46 -50.21
N SER A 9 2.17 -18.26 -49.40
CA SER A 9 0.77 -18.64 -49.61
C SER A 9 -0.12 -17.70 -48.80
N SER A 10 -0.92 -16.88 -49.47
CA SER A 10 -1.97 -16.07 -48.84
C SER A 10 -3.20 -16.94 -48.58
N PRO A 11 -3.82 -16.93 -47.38
CA PRO A 11 -5.13 -17.54 -47.21
C PRO A 11 -6.21 -16.59 -47.72
N SER A 12 -7.01 -17.08 -48.66
CA SER A 12 -8.21 -16.44 -49.20
C SER A 12 -9.28 -16.31 -48.12
N THR A 13 -9.68 -15.08 -47.80
CA THR A 13 -10.84 -14.78 -46.95
C THR A 13 -12.13 -14.94 -47.77
N PRO A 14 -13.13 -15.72 -47.31
CA PRO A 14 -14.46 -15.66 -47.87
C PRO A 14 -15.23 -14.46 -47.31
N SER A 15 -15.92 -13.77 -48.20
CA SER A 15 -16.69 -12.54 -47.98
C SER A 15 -18.15 -12.79 -47.61
N SER A 16 -18.71 -11.79 -46.90
CA SER A 16 -20.12 -11.44 -46.66
C SER A 16 -20.84 -12.03 -45.42
N PRO A 17 -21.88 -11.36 -44.86
CA PRO A 17 -22.41 -10.01 -45.11
C PRO A 17 -22.58 -9.11 -43.85
N ASP A 18 -22.74 -7.81 -44.10
CA ASP A 18 -23.13 -6.70 -43.19
C ASP A 18 -24.67 -6.69 -42.91
N PRO A 19 -25.23 -5.85 -42.01
CA PRO A 19 -25.04 -5.79 -40.56
C PRO A 19 -26.42 -5.83 -39.84
N THR A 20 -26.65 -6.79 -38.94
CA THR A 20 -27.83 -6.72 -38.05
C THR A 20 -27.51 -5.79 -36.90
N ALA A 21 -28.37 -4.78 -36.67
CA ALA A 21 -28.27 -3.78 -35.63
C ALA A 21 -28.04 -4.41 -34.24
N ILE A 22 -26.78 -4.41 -33.79
CA ILE A 22 -26.41 -4.70 -32.41
C ILE A 22 -26.52 -3.38 -31.67
N THR A 23 -27.55 -3.25 -30.84
CA THR A 23 -27.68 -2.17 -29.88
C THR A 23 -26.42 -2.12 -29.03
N PRO A 24 -25.70 -0.98 -28.95
CA PRO A 24 -24.53 -0.89 -28.09
C PRO A 24 -24.97 -1.18 -26.64
N PRO A 25 -24.17 -1.93 -25.85
CA PRO A 25 -24.48 -2.11 -24.45
C PRO A 25 -24.57 -0.73 -23.81
N LEU A 26 -25.66 -0.49 -23.06
CA LEU A 26 -25.83 0.74 -22.29
C LEU A 26 -24.54 1.00 -21.51
N SER A 27 -23.87 2.08 -21.87
CA SER A 27 -22.76 2.64 -21.11
C SER A 27 -23.35 3.04 -19.76
N VAL A 28 -23.21 2.15 -18.77
CA VAL A 28 -23.53 2.45 -17.38
C VAL A 28 -22.65 3.65 -17.04
N SER A 29 -23.28 4.81 -16.87
CA SER A 29 -22.57 6.03 -16.54
C SER A 29 -21.83 5.80 -15.22
N SER A 30 -20.50 5.74 -15.26
CA SER A 30 -19.59 5.50 -14.13
C SER A 30 -19.60 6.63 -13.08
N SER A 31 -20.66 7.43 -13.02
CA SER A 31 -20.72 8.69 -12.27
C SER A 31 -21.05 8.52 -10.79
N ASP A 32 -21.56 7.35 -10.36
CA ASP A 32 -22.11 7.15 -9.01
C ASP A 32 -21.20 6.40 -8.02
N LEU A 33 -19.98 6.03 -8.42
CA LEU A 33 -18.96 5.53 -7.49
C LEU A 33 -18.00 6.63 -7.07
N ARG A 34 -18.53 7.79 -6.62
CA ARG A 34 -17.70 8.79 -5.95
C ARG A 34 -17.31 8.26 -4.58
N LEU A 35 -16.14 7.62 -4.51
CA LEU A 35 -15.47 7.30 -3.27
C LEU A 35 -15.37 8.56 -2.39
N PRO A 36 -15.37 8.41 -1.05
CA PRO A 36 -15.26 9.55 -0.15
C PRO A 36 -14.01 10.36 -0.51
N THR A 37 -14.23 11.56 -1.01
CA THR A 37 -13.16 12.50 -1.32
C THR A 37 -12.69 13.09 0.01
N PHE A 38 -11.45 12.84 0.38
CA PHE A 38 -10.90 13.41 1.61
C PHE A 38 -10.65 14.90 1.39
N PHE A 39 -11.22 15.74 2.25
CA PHE A 39 -10.88 17.16 2.25
C PHE A 39 -9.52 17.33 2.92
N ILE A 40 -8.49 17.70 2.14
CA ILE A 40 -7.16 18.03 2.65
C ILE A 40 -7.00 19.55 2.56
N PRO A 41 -6.92 20.28 3.69
CA PRO A 41 -6.67 21.71 3.69
C PRO A 41 -5.38 22.08 2.95
N HIS A 42 -5.36 23.20 2.22
CA HIS A 42 -4.15 23.66 1.52
C HIS A 42 -3.03 24.09 2.48
N ASP A 43 -3.39 24.77 3.58
CA ASP A 43 -2.46 25.25 4.62
C ASP A 43 -2.27 24.23 5.73
N LEU A 44 -1.97 23.00 5.35
CA LEU A 44 -1.88 21.88 6.28
C LEU A 44 -0.60 21.94 7.13
N THR A 45 -0.76 21.90 8.45
CA THR A 45 0.35 21.66 9.39
C THR A 45 0.24 20.27 10.02
N GLN A 46 1.35 19.73 10.56
CA GLN A 46 1.31 18.45 11.26
C GLN A 46 0.39 18.49 12.50
N ALA A 47 0.26 19.64 13.16
CA ALA A 47 -0.68 19.81 14.26
C ALA A 47 -2.14 19.64 13.81
N ASN A 48 -2.50 20.16 12.63
CA ASN A 48 -3.83 19.95 12.05
C ASN A 48 -4.07 18.47 11.72
N VAL A 49 -3.06 17.78 11.18
CA VAL A 49 -3.15 16.35 10.89
C VAL A 49 -3.41 15.55 12.16
N LEU A 50 -2.64 15.80 13.23
CA LEU A 50 -2.79 15.08 14.51
C LEU A 50 -4.13 15.36 15.20
N ALA A 51 -4.71 16.54 15.00
CA ALA A 51 -6.02 16.90 15.54
C ALA A 51 -7.19 16.25 14.79
N ASP A 52 -6.99 15.77 13.55
CA ASP A 52 -8.01 15.13 12.73
C ASP A 52 -7.67 13.64 12.51
N ALA A 53 -8.51 12.77 13.09
CA ALA A 53 -8.31 11.32 13.00
C ALA A 53 -8.35 10.79 11.55
N GLN A 54 -9.17 11.39 10.67
CA GLN A 54 -9.24 10.98 9.26
C GLN A 54 -7.99 11.39 8.49
N LEU A 55 -7.49 12.62 8.70
CA LEU A 55 -6.24 13.07 8.07
C LEU A 55 -5.03 12.30 8.58
N THR A 56 -4.97 12.05 9.90
CA THR A 56 -3.95 11.17 10.50
C THR A 56 -3.98 9.78 9.87
N ARG A 57 -5.17 9.22 9.66
CA ARG A 57 -5.32 7.91 9.04
C ARG A 57 -4.86 7.91 7.59
N LEU A 58 -5.31 8.90 6.80
CA LEU A 58 -4.95 9.04 5.40
C LEU A 58 -3.44 9.22 5.22
N GLN A 59 -2.80 10.09 6.03
CA GLN A 59 -1.36 10.31 6.00
C GLN A 59 -0.60 8.99 6.17
N LYS A 60 -1.04 8.15 7.11
CA LYS A 60 -0.35 6.89 7.42
C LYS A 60 -0.59 5.82 6.36
N ASP A 61 -1.79 5.74 5.81
CA ASP A 61 -2.05 4.87 4.65
C ASP A 61 -1.16 5.29 3.46
N LEU A 62 -1.03 6.59 3.20
CA LEU A 62 -0.13 7.12 2.14
C LEU A 62 1.34 6.76 2.42
N LEU A 63 1.82 6.93 3.65
CA LEU A 63 3.19 6.57 4.03
C LEU A 63 3.47 5.08 3.79
N ILE A 64 2.55 4.18 4.17
CA ILE A 64 2.69 2.73 3.96
C ILE A 64 2.75 2.40 2.47
N LEU A 65 1.85 2.97 1.66
CA LEU A 65 1.77 2.70 0.22
C LEU A 65 2.99 3.22 -0.55
N THR A 66 3.58 4.31 -0.08
CA THR A 66 4.68 5.01 -0.77
C THR A 66 6.06 4.65 -0.25
N SER A 67 6.16 3.96 0.89
CA SER A 67 7.43 3.45 1.40
C SER A 67 8.04 2.37 0.51
N LEU A 68 7.22 1.76 -0.34
CA LEU A 68 7.59 0.67 -1.23
C LEU A 68 8.02 1.17 -2.62
N PRO A 69 8.86 0.41 -3.34
CA PRO A 69 9.18 0.71 -4.73
C PRO A 69 7.94 0.83 -5.60
N GLU A 70 8.00 1.70 -6.59
CA GLU A 70 7.01 1.72 -7.68
C GLU A 70 6.94 0.34 -8.33
N ASN A 71 5.74 -0.08 -8.75
CA ASN A 71 5.47 -1.42 -9.28
C ASN A 71 5.55 -2.53 -8.22
N SER A 72 5.48 -2.18 -6.93
CA SER A 72 5.36 -3.16 -5.85
C SER A 72 4.01 -3.86 -5.88
N THR A 73 4.03 -5.19 -5.85
CA THR A 73 2.84 -6.01 -5.62
C THR A 73 2.45 -6.00 -4.14
N LEU A 74 1.26 -5.54 -3.84
CA LEU A 74 0.67 -5.40 -2.51
C LEU A 74 -0.40 -6.47 -2.29
N ASN A 75 -0.47 -6.95 -1.05
CA ASN A 75 -1.52 -7.80 -0.48
C ASN A 75 -2.61 -6.97 0.18
N TRP A 76 -2.24 -5.79 0.69
CA TRP A 76 -3.15 -4.92 1.40
C TRP A 76 -3.61 -3.74 0.56
N ARG A 77 -4.83 -3.28 0.83
CA ARG A 77 -5.46 -2.13 0.18
C ARG A 77 -6.21 -1.32 1.24
N PRO A 78 -6.01 0.01 1.32
CA PRO A 78 -6.81 0.84 2.21
C PRO A 78 -8.29 0.75 1.86
N LYS A 79 -9.16 0.90 2.86
CA LYS A 79 -10.62 0.80 2.67
C LYS A 79 -11.20 1.84 1.71
N TRP A 80 -10.51 2.96 1.55
CA TRP A 80 -10.93 4.06 0.68
C TRP A 80 -10.52 3.88 -0.78
N PHE A 81 -9.71 2.87 -1.11
CA PHE A 81 -9.61 2.43 -2.49
C PHE A 81 -10.78 1.47 -2.79
N ALA A 82 -11.61 1.75 -3.80
CA ALA A 82 -12.65 0.83 -4.23
C ALA A 82 -12.07 -0.56 -4.53
N GLN A 83 -12.59 -1.63 -3.94
CA GLN A 83 -12.23 -2.97 -4.39
C GLN A 83 -12.97 -3.25 -5.71
N PRO A 84 -12.27 -3.58 -6.81
CA PRO A 84 -12.97 -3.98 -8.03
C PRO A 84 -13.84 -5.19 -7.76
N THR A 85 -15.11 -5.09 -8.16
CA THR A 85 -16.13 -6.12 -8.01
C THR A 85 -15.83 -7.40 -8.79
N VAL A 86 -14.91 -7.37 -9.77
CA VAL A 86 -14.80 -8.43 -10.79
C VAL A 86 -13.42 -9.14 -10.83
N THR A 87 -12.33 -8.52 -10.40
CA THR A 87 -10.99 -8.92 -10.90
C THR A 87 -9.96 -9.41 -9.87
N PHE A 88 -10.21 -9.30 -8.56
CA PHE A 88 -9.22 -9.72 -7.56
C PHE A 88 -9.49 -11.11 -6.95
N LYS A 89 -9.40 -12.16 -7.78
CA LYS A 89 -9.39 -13.54 -7.26
C LYS A 89 -8.10 -13.89 -6.50
N THR A 90 -6.98 -13.22 -6.82
CA THR A 90 -5.66 -13.50 -6.22
C THR A 90 -5.34 -12.63 -5.00
N GLY A 91 -6.03 -11.49 -4.84
CA GLY A 91 -5.77 -10.52 -3.76
C GLY A 91 -4.48 -9.71 -3.89
N LEU A 92 -3.67 -9.97 -4.93
CA LEU A 92 -2.42 -9.25 -5.22
C LEU A 92 -2.64 -8.17 -6.26
N TRP A 93 -2.16 -6.95 -6.00
CA TRP A 93 -2.27 -5.83 -6.94
C TRP A 93 -0.98 -5.03 -7.00
N THR A 94 -0.71 -4.39 -8.13
CA THR A 94 0.51 -3.58 -8.29
C THR A 94 0.17 -2.11 -8.28
N LEU A 95 0.81 -1.35 -7.38
CA LEU A 95 0.62 0.09 -7.27
C LEU A 95 1.65 0.85 -8.13
N TYR A 96 1.15 1.64 -9.08
CA TYR A 96 1.95 2.57 -9.89
C TYR A 96 1.73 4.01 -9.45
N ASN A 97 2.66 4.89 -9.86
CA ASN A 97 2.54 6.32 -9.65
C ASN A 97 1.77 6.97 -10.82
N PRO A 98 1.05 8.08 -10.56
CA PRO A 98 0.60 8.94 -11.64
C PRO A 98 1.81 9.60 -12.34
N PRO A 99 1.66 10.03 -13.61
CA PRO A 99 2.78 10.48 -14.44
C PRO A 99 3.52 11.72 -13.89
N ASP A 100 2.82 12.53 -13.10
CA ASP A 100 3.32 13.75 -12.45
C ASP A 100 3.97 13.50 -11.09
N VAL A 101 4.07 12.25 -10.65
CA VAL A 101 4.71 11.87 -9.39
C VAL A 101 5.95 11.02 -9.65
N VAL A 102 6.97 11.21 -8.83
CA VAL A 102 8.21 10.42 -8.88
C VAL A 102 8.49 9.73 -7.55
N THR A 103 9.12 8.56 -7.66
CA THR A 103 9.67 7.82 -6.53
C THR A 103 10.98 8.45 -6.08
N GLU A 104 11.09 8.76 -4.78
CA GLU A 104 12.26 9.35 -4.15
C GLU A 104 12.79 8.41 -3.07
N THR A 105 14.10 8.24 -2.99
CA THR A 105 14.71 7.45 -1.91
C THR A 105 14.83 8.29 -0.65
N LEU A 106 14.43 7.74 0.50
CA LEU A 106 14.68 8.40 1.79
C LEU A 106 16.16 8.30 2.19
N PRO A 107 16.72 9.30 2.90
CA PRO A 107 18.08 9.22 3.43
C PRO A 107 18.31 7.94 4.26
N VAL A 108 19.53 7.42 4.30
CA VAL A 108 19.85 6.16 4.99
C VAL A 108 20.91 6.41 6.08
N ARG A 109 20.66 5.99 7.33
CA ARG A 109 21.58 6.16 8.48
C ARG A 109 22.78 5.20 8.43
N ALA A 110 22.55 3.99 7.98
CA ALA A 110 23.55 2.98 7.66
C ALA A 110 22.90 1.98 6.69
N PRO A 111 23.61 1.45 5.68
CA PRO A 111 23.06 0.45 4.78
C PRO A 111 22.81 -0.84 5.56
N LEU A 112 21.61 -0.99 6.13
CA LEU A 112 21.09 -2.31 6.44
C LEU A 112 20.91 -3.02 5.12
N ALA A 113 21.63 -4.14 4.98
CA ALA A 113 21.70 -4.89 3.74
C ALA A 113 20.30 -5.12 3.15
N GLY A 114 20.01 -4.43 2.05
CA GLY A 114 18.89 -4.74 1.16
C GLY A 114 17.56 -4.02 1.39
N ARG A 115 17.43 -3.06 2.33
CA ARG A 115 16.15 -2.35 2.52
C ARG A 115 16.28 -0.85 2.28
N GLN A 116 15.80 -0.42 1.11
CA GLN A 116 15.73 0.98 0.69
C GLN A 116 14.29 1.48 0.87
N GLU A 117 14.07 2.34 1.85
CA GLU A 117 12.77 2.98 2.05
C GLU A 117 12.61 4.14 1.06
N MET A 118 11.41 4.26 0.51
CA MET A 118 11.10 5.24 -0.52
C MET A 118 10.02 6.21 -0.04
N THR A 119 9.78 7.23 -0.83
CA THR A 119 8.65 8.15 -0.68
C THR A 119 8.25 8.66 -2.06
N ARG A 120 7.33 9.62 -2.11
CA ARG A 120 6.90 10.28 -3.35
C ARG A 120 7.08 11.80 -3.26
N ARG A 121 7.18 12.41 -4.43
CA ARG A 121 7.06 13.86 -4.60
C ARG A 121 6.49 14.17 -5.97
N MET A 122 5.94 15.37 -6.12
CA MET A 122 5.62 15.90 -7.44
C MET A 122 6.89 15.97 -8.28
N ARG A 123 6.72 15.66 -9.56
CA ARG A 123 7.73 15.77 -10.61
C ARG A 123 8.14 17.23 -10.77
N ARG A 124 9.43 17.43 -11.03
CA ARG A 124 10.06 18.72 -11.28
C ARG A 124 10.71 18.71 -12.65
N VAL A 125 11.01 19.91 -13.16
CA VAL A 125 11.80 20.06 -14.38
C VAL A 125 13.16 19.39 -14.19
N GLY A 126 13.52 18.48 -15.10
CA GLY A 126 14.76 17.71 -15.06
C GLY A 126 14.62 16.28 -14.52
N ASP A 127 13.48 15.90 -13.94
CA ASP A 127 13.24 14.52 -13.55
C ASP A 127 13.12 13.59 -14.78
N ALA A 128 13.64 12.37 -14.66
CA ALA A 128 13.52 11.34 -15.69
C ALA A 128 12.05 10.99 -15.97
N ALA A 129 11.68 10.81 -17.24
CA ALA A 129 10.30 10.50 -17.64
C ALA A 129 9.72 9.28 -16.90
N PRO A 130 8.39 9.21 -16.69
CA PRO A 130 7.75 8.06 -16.04
C PRO A 130 8.09 6.75 -16.76
N THR A 131 8.39 5.70 -15.98
CA THR A 131 8.73 4.38 -16.54
C THR A 131 7.49 3.61 -16.98
N TRP A 132 6.43 3.61 -16.15
CA TRP A 132 5.27 2.72 -16.32
C TRP A 132 4.04 3.45 -16.86
N ILE A 133 3.55 4.46 -16.14
CA ILE A 133 2.37 5.26 -16.55
C ILE A 133 2.84 6.62 -17.04
N LYS A 134 2.75 6.84 -18.35
CA LYS A 134 3.38 7.98 -19.03
C LYS A 134 2.45 9.16 -19.31
N THR A 135 1.14 8.92 -19.39
CA THR A 135 0.15 9.94 -19.75
C THR A 135 -1.03 9.92 -18.77
N GLY A 136 -1.78 11.04 -18.73
CA GLY A 136 -3.01 11.15 -17.95
C GLY A 136 -4.05 10.10 -18.37
N GLU A 137 -4.24 9.86 -19.68
CA GLU A 137 -5.23 8.85 -20.10
C GLU A 137 -4.82 7.43 -19.73
N ALA A 138 -3.51 7.14 -19.67
CA ALA A 138 -3.03 5.85 -19.17
C ALA A 138 -3.27 5.71 -17.66
N TRP A 139 -3.15 6.80 -16.90
CA TRP A 139 -3.48 6.84 -15.48
C TRP A 139 -4.98 6.61 -15.24
N GLU A 140 -5.85 7.30 -15.98
CA GLU A 140 -7.30 7.13 -15.89
C GLU A 140 -7.74 5.68 -16.14
N ARG A 141 -7.22 5.05 -17.21
CA ARG A 141 -7.49 3.62 -17.50
C ARG A 141 -6.99 2.69 -16.40
N TYR A 142 -5.82 3.00 -15.82
CA TYR A 142 -5.29 2.23 -14.69
C TYR A 142 -6.19 2.37 -13.45
N CYS A 143 -6.61 3.58 -13.11
CA CYS A 143 -7.54 3.85 -12.04
C CYS A 143 -8.86 3.09 -12.21
N GLU A 144 -9.44 3.08 -13.40
CA GLU A 144 -10.66 2.33 -13.72
C GLU A 144 -10.46 0.82 -13.56
N MET A 145 -9.40 0.26 -14.14
CA MET A 145 -9.15 -1.18 -14.12
C MET A 145 -8.87 -1.71 -12.72
N TYR A 146 -8.12 -0.95 -11.91
CA TYR A 146 -7.66 -1.39 -10.60
C TYR A 146 -8.41 -0.76 -9.44
N GLY A 147 -9.37 0.14 -9.68
CA GLY A 147 -10.18 0.84 -8.67
C GLY A 147 -9.39 1.86 -7.83
N VAL A 148 -8.25 2.32 -8.32
CA VAL A 148 -7.43 3.34 -7.64
C VAL A 148 -8.12 4.69 -7.80
N PRO A 149 -8.26 5.51 -6.74
CA PRO A 149 -8.82 6.85 -6.88
C PRO A 149 -8.07 7.66 -7.92
N TRP A 150 -8.80 8.39 -8.77
CA TRP A 150 -8.20 9.17 -9.87
C TRP A 150 -7.26 10.27 -9.36
N ASP A 151 -7.57 10.81 -8.17
CA ASP A 151 -6.84 11.83 -7.43
C ASP A 151 -5.75 11.25 -6.50
N PHE A 152 -5.49 9.95 -6.56
CA PHE A 152 -4.44 9.33 -5.76
C PHE A 152 -3.07 9.95 -6.07
N LEU A 153 -2.37 10.38 -5.01
CA LEU A 153 -1.13 11.15 -5.07
C LEU A 153 -1.23 12.49 -5.80
N CYS A 154 -2.39 13.15 -5.73
CA CYS A 154 -2.48 14.58 -6.04
C CYS A 154 -1.53 15.41 -5.14
N GLU A 155 -1.35 16.69 -5.47
CA GLU A 155 -0.43 17.58 -4.77
C GLU A 155 -0.70 17.65 -3.26
N GLU A 156 -1.97 17.71 -2.85
CA GLU A 156 -2.40 17.74 -1.46
C GLU A 156 -2.07 16.44 -0.73
N GLN A 157 -2.30 15.28 -1.34
CA GLN A 157 -1.94 13.98 -0.75
C GLN A 157 -0.43 13.83 -0.62
N VAL A 158 0.34 14.27 -1.62
CA VAL A 158 1.80 14.28 -1.56
C VAL A 158 2.29 15.21 -0.46
N LYS A 159 1.70 16.39 -0.29
CA LYS A 159 2.01 17.31 0.83
C LYS A 159 1.68 16.67 2.19
N LEU A 160 0.46 16.13 2.35
CA LEU A 160 0.02 15.43 3.56
C LEU A 160 0.99 14.31 3.94
N MET A 161 1.33 13.44 2.99
CA MET A 161 2.28 12.36 3.19
C MET A 161 3.66 12.88 3.61
N ARG A 162 4.20 13.91 2.93
CA ARG A 162 5.54 14.47 3.22
C ARG A 162 5.62 15.20 4.55
N LEU A 163 4.50 15.68 5.10
CA LEU A 163 4.45 16.21 6.46
C LEU A 163 4.70 15.13 7.51
N GLY A 164 4.30 13.89 7.23
CA GLY A 164 4.46 12.75 8.13
C GLY A 164 5.85 12.11 8.10
N LEU A 165 6.75 12.55 7.24
CA LEU A 165 8.13 12.03 7.19
C LEU A 165 8.96 12.60 8.35
N CYS A 166 9.85 11.77 8.92
CA CYS A 166 10.79 12.21 9.95
C CYS A 166 11.67 13.36 9.46
N ARG A 167 11.88 14.36 10.33
CA ARG A 167 12.71 15.52 10.07
C ARG A 167 13.75 15.72 11.17
N ASP A 168 14.87 16.30 10.79
CA ASP A 168 15.87 16.77 11.76
C ASP A 168 15.47 18.14 12.35
N GLU A 169 16.31 18.64 13.26
CA GLU A 169 16.12 19.94 13.93
C GLU A 169 16.09 21.13 12.94
N HIS A 170 16.59 20.95 11.72
CA HIS A 170 16.60 21.94 10.66
C HIS A 170 15.40 21.80 9.71
N GLY A 171 14.51 20.83 9.97
CA GLY A 171 13.33 20.56 9.14
C GLY A 171 13.63 19.76 7.87
N ASN A 172 14.85 19.25 7.68
CA ASN A 172 15.18 18.40 6.54
C ASN A 172 14.67 16.98 6.77
N ILE A 173 14.24 16.30 5.70
CA ILE A 173 13.88 14.88 5.78
C ILE A 173 15.12 14.11 6.22
N CYS A 174 15.01 13.34 7.29
CA CYS A 174 16.09 12.54 7.84
C CYS A 174 15.83 11.04 7.64
N PRO A 175 16.84 10.18 7.84
CA PRO A 175 16.66 8.75 7.69
C PRO A 175 15.55 8.23 8.59
N PRO A 176 14.65 7.36 8.08
CA PRO A 176 13.63 6.77 8.92
C PRO A 176 14.29 5.99 10.08
N PRO A 177 13.67 5.96 11.26
CA PRO A 177 14.10 5.07 12.32
C PRO A 177 14.14 3.64 11.80
N THR A 178 15.20 2.93 12.19
CA THR A 178 15.44 1.54 11.81
C THR A 178 14.29 0.62 12.20
N TRP A 179 13.67 0.94 13.33
CA TRP A 179 12.57 0.23 13.95
C TRP A 179 11.71 1.22 14.74
N PRO A 180 10.38 1.01 14.83
CA PRO A 180 9.65 -0.16 14.37
C PRO A 180 9.16 -0.09 12.90
N SER A 181 9.01 -1.25 12.26
CA SER A 181 8.39 -1.41 10.93
C SER A 181 6.95 -1.91 11.06
N TYR A 182 6.13 -1.61 10.05
CA TYR A 182 4.75 -2.09 9.99
C TYR A 182 4.62 -3.28 9.02
N PRO A 183 4.16 -4.46 9.46
CA PRO A 183 4.02 -5.62 8.59
C PRO A 183 2.77 -5.48 7.71
N GLU A 184 2.88 -5.87 6.44
CA GLU A 184 1.77 -5.78 5.50
C GLU A 184 0.60 -6.70 5.91
N PRO A 185 -0.65 -6.19 5.98
CA PRO A 185 -1.84 -7.00 6.25
C PRO A 185 -2.20 -7.94 5.09
N LEU A 186 -2.99 -8.98 5.38
CA LEU A 186 -3.59 -9.82 4.33
C LEU A 186 -4.83 -9.18 3.71
N PRO A 187 -5.25 -9.62 2.51
CA PRO A 187 -6.56 -9.32 1.98
C PRO A 187 -7.67 -9.71 2.97
N ALA A 188 -8.77 -8.95 2.99
CA ALA A 188 -9.89 -9.17 3.92
C ALA A 188 -10.41 -10.61 3.94
N ALA A 189 -10.44 -11.27 2.77
CA ALA A 189 -10.91 -12.65 2.61
C ALA A 189 -9.92 -13.72 3.10
N GLN A 190 -8.66 -13.37 3.39
CA GLN A 190 -7.60 -14.31 3.77
C GLN A 190 -7.34 -14.36 5.28
N GLY A 191 -8.15 -13.66 6.10
CA GLY A 191 -8.12 -13.78 7.56
C GLY A 191 -6.93 -13.07 8.21
N HIS A 192 -6.05 -13.84 8.85
CA HIS A 192 -4.92 -13.35 9.64
C HIS A 192 -3.71 -14.29 9.55
N TYR A 193 -2.53 -13.80 9.90
CA TYR A 193 -1.32 -14.62 10.02
C TYR A 193 -0.54 -14.30 11.29
N ILE A 194 0.33 -15.23 11.70
CA ILE A 194 1.16 -15.08 12.88
C ILE A 194 2.58 -14.59 12.52
N LEU A 195 3.07 -13.62 13.27
CA LEU A 195 4.47 -13.19 13.21
C LEU A 195 5.36 -14.16 13.97
N GLY A 196 6.47 -14.50 13.33
CA GLY A 196 7.46 -15.39 13.94
C GLY A 196 8.25 -14.60 14.98
N PRO A 197 8.73 -15.23 16.07
CA PRO A 197 9.44 -14.55 17.15
C PRO A 197 10.64 -13.72 16.68
N ALA A 198 11.36 -14.20 15.65
CA ALA A 198 12.49 -13.50 15.04
C ALA A 198 12.14 -12.12 14.46
N THR A 199 10.86 -11.86 14.19
CA THR A 199 10.38 -10.58 13.65
C THR A 199 9.89 -9.61 14.72
N HIS A 200 9.80 -10.03 15.99
CA HIS A 200 9.26 -9.20 17.06
C HIS A 200 10.15 -7.99 17.36
N THR A 201 11.48 -8.14 17.25
CA THR A 201 12.45 -7.03 17.38
C THR A 201 12.15 -5.87 16.44
N GLY A 202 11.43 -6.15 15.35
CA GLY A 202 11.02 -5.16 14.38
C GLY A 202 9.73 -4.42 14.66
N LEU A 203 9.01 -4.79 15.70
CA LEU A 203 7.74 -4.20 16.13
C LEU A 203 7.95 -3.19 17.27
N PRO A 204 6.93 -2.40 17.64
CA PRO A 204 6.99 -1.56 18.83
C PRO A 204 7.38 -2.37 20.08
N ARG A 205 8.15 -1.76 21.00
CA ARG A 205 8.77 -2.43 22.15
C ARG A 205 7.82 -3.30 22.98
N LYS A 206 6.54 -2.91 23.10
CA LYS A 206 5.53 -3.70 23.82
C LYS A 206 5.34 -5.12 23.30
N PHE A 207 5.57 -5.33 22.00
CA PHE A 207 5.48 -6.65 21.36
C PHE A 207 6.74 -7.52 21.58
N HIS A 208 7.84 -6.94 22.05
CA HIS A 208 9.09 -7.69 22.30
C HIS A 208 8.95 -8.63 23.50
N SER A 209 8.01 -8.34 24.40
CA SER A 209 7.72 -9.15 25.60
C SER A 209 6.81 -10.35 25.35
N VAL A 210 6.33 -10.55 24.12
CA VAL A 210 5.45 -11.67 23.76
C VAL A 210 6.27 -12.95 23.75
N VAL A 211 5.99 -13.84 24.72
CA VAL A 211 6.70 -15.12 24.88
C VAL A 211 6.01 -16.17 23.99
N PRO A 212 6.72 -16.73 23.00
CA PRO A 212 6.16 -17.76 22.12
C PRO A 212 5.80 -19.02 22.91
N SER A 213 4.82 -19.77 22.42
CA SER A 213 4.49 -21.11 22.93
C SER A 213 5.72 -21.99 22.86
N ASP A 214 6.09 -22.61 23.97
CA ASP A 214 6.99 -23.76 23.96
C ASP A 214 6.20 -25.03 23.64
N GLU A 215 6.89 -26.16 23.43
CA GLU A 215 6.28 -27.45 23.10
C GLU A 215 5.33 -27.98 24.20
N PHE A 216 5.26 -27.34 25.37
CA PHE A 216 4.61 -27.87 26.58
C PHE A 216 3.61 -26.92 27.27
N GLY A 217 3.43 -25.69 26.79
CA GLY A 217 2.61 -24.66 27.45
C GLY A 217 1.84 -23.78 26.49
N ALA A 218 0.82 -23.09 27.02
CA ALA A 218 0.07 -22.08 26.28
C ALA A 218 0.91 -20.79 26.18
N GLY A 219 1.47 -20.50 25.01
CA GLY A 219 2.17 -19.25 24.75
C GLY A 219 1.32 -18.17 24.10
N GLU A 220 1.91 -16.98 23.97
CA GLU A 220 1.33 -15.87 23.25
C GLU A 220 1.96 -15.72 21.86
N CYS A 221 1.15 -15.31 20.89
CA CYS A 221 1.59 -15.03 19.52
C CYS A 221 1.09 -13.67 19.06
N ILE A 222 1.78 -13.08 18.08
CA ILE A 222 1.35 -11.82 17.46
C ILE A 222 0.64 -12.12 16.16
N VAL A 223 -0.64 -11.80 16.11
CA VAL A 223 -1.54 -11.99 14.98
C VAL A 223 -1.67 -10.69 14.19
N VAL A 224 -1.35 -10.72 12.89
CA VAL A 224 -1.63 -9.65 11.94
C VAL A 224 -2.96 -9.92 11.25
N ARG A 225 -3.96 -9.09 11.55
CA ARG A 225 -5.30 -9.15 10.95
C ARG A 225 -5.30 -8.49 9.58
N SER A 226 -6.24 -8.88 8.71
CA SER A 226 -6.45 -8.26 7.39
C SER A 226 -6.82 -6.77 7.43
N ASN A 227 -7.37 -6.30 8.56
CA ASN A 227 -7.59 -4.86 8.78
C ASN A 227 -6.31 -4.11 9.19
N GLY A 228 -5.20 -4.83 9.35
CA GLY A 228 -3.89 -4.36 9.80
C GLY A 228 -3.70 -4.23 11.31
N ALA A 229 -4.60 -4.77 12.11
CA ALA A 229 -4.38 -4.89 13.54
C ALA A 229 -3.29 -5.91 13.86
N LEU A 230 -2.41 -5.57 14.80
CA LEU A 230 -1.53 -6.49 15.52
C LEU A 230 -2.18 -6.83 16.86
N GLU A 231 -2.50 -8.09 17.08
CA GLU A 231 -3.13 -8.58 18.31
C GLU A 231 -2.24 -9.62 18.98
N VAL A 232 -2.02 -9.51 20.28
CA VAL A 232 -1.42 -10.60 21.06
C VAL A 232 -2.53 -11.56 21.47
N LYS A 233 -2.35 -12.85 21.19
CA LYS A 233 -3.31 -13.90 21.54
C LYS A 233 -2.62 -15.11 22.16
N GLY A 234 -3.32 -15.80 23.06
CA GLY A 234 -2.95 -17.13 23.52
C GLY A 234 -3.39 -18.19 22.51
N GLU A 235 -2.60 -18.42 21.46
CA GLU A 235 -2.85 -19.44 20.44
C GLU A 235 -1.55 -20.22 20.16
N ASP A 236 -1.67 -21.52 19.90
CA ASP A 236 -0.54 -22.39 19.60
C ASP A 236 0.01 -22.10 18.19
N TYR A 237 1.32 -21.85 18.10
CA TYR A 237 2.02 -21.65 16.83
C TYR A 237 1.92 -22.88 15.91
N ALA A 238 1.79 -24.08 16.47
CA ALA A 238 1.75 -25.34 15.73
C ALA A 238 0.49 -25.50 14.86
N THR A 239 -0.60 -24.77 15.17
CA THR A 239 -1.87 -24.86 14.41
C THR A 239 -1.84 -24.07 13.10
N TYR A 240 -0.82 -23.25 12.87
CA TYR A 240 -0.78 -22.33 11.74
C TYR A 240 0.22 -22.76 10.68
N ALA A 241 -0.29 -22.97 9.45
CA ALA A 241 0.57 -23.20 8.30
C ALA A 241 1.51 -21.99 8.11
N PRO A 242 2.83 -22.21 7.87
CA PRO A 242 3.75 -21.13 7.60
C PRO A 242 3.24 -20.33 6.39
N PHE A 243 3.02 -19.03 6.61
CA PHE A 243 2.59 -18.13 5.56
C PHE A 243 3.65 -18.12 4.45
N ARG A 244 3.25 -18.50 3.23
CA ARG A 244 4.15 -18.78 2.10
C ARG A 244 4.54 -17.56 1.26
N PHE A 245 3.94 -16.39 1.52
CA PHE A 245 4.30 -15.16 0.81
C PHE A 245 5.26 -14.31 1.67
N GLY A 246 6.24 -13.67 1.03
CA GLY A 246 7.24 -12.87 1.72
C GLY A 246 6.59 -11.76 2.55
N LYS A 247 6.91 -11.70 3.85
CA LYS A 247 6.44 -10.65 4.76
C LYS A 247 7.04 -9.32 4.32
N ARG A 248 6.22 -8.45 3.74
CA ARG A 248 6.62 -7.07 3.43
C ARG A 248 6.46 -6.23 4.68
N TRP A 249 7.39 -5.30 4.82
CA TRP A 249 7.44 -4.37 5.93
C TRP A 249 7.49 -2.97 5.32
N SER A 250 6.60 -2.11 5.78
CA SER A 250 6.54 -0.72 5.38
C SER A 250 7.06 0.17 6.49
N TYR A 251 7.64 1.30 6.10
CA TYR A 251 7.95 2.36 7.04
C TYR A 251 6.66 3.03 7.51
N LEU A 252 6.53 3.15 8.83
CA LEU A 252 5.49 3.93 9.47
C LEU A 252 6.10 4.57 10.72
N PRO A 253 6.10 5.91 10.86
CA PRO A 253 6.59 6.56 12.06
C PRO A 253 5.64 6.23 13.21
N TRP A 254 6.09 5.36 14.11
CA TRP A 254 5.37 5.04 15.33
C TRP A 254 5.53 6.20 16.32
N THR A 255 4.43 6.72 16.87
CA THR A 255 4.45 7.76 17.90
C THR A 255 4.55 7.14 19.30
N GLU A 256 5.03 7.90 20.28
CA GLU A 256 5.13 7.42 21.67
C GLU A 256 3.76 7.04 22.25
N GLU A 257 2.69 7.74 21.86
CA GLU A 257 1.31 7.40 22.23
C GLU A 257 0.90 6.03 21.68
N GLN A 258 1.39 5.65 20.50
CA GLN A 258 1.17 4.34 19.91
C GLN A 258 1.95 3.23 20.63
N GLU A 259 3.07 3.58 21.27
CA GLU A 259 3.82 2.67 22.12
C GLU A 259 3.19 2.52 23.52
N SER A 260 2.63 3.60 24.07
CA SER A 260 2.24 3.73 25.49
C SER A 260 0.81 3.30 25.85
N SER A 261 0.02 2.72 24.93
CA SER A 261 -1.30 2.18 25.29
C SER A 261 -1.17 1.01 26.30
N CYS A 262 -1.43 1.29 27.58
CA CYS A 262 -1.75 0.27 28.57
C CYS A 262 -2.93 -0.57 28.08
N GLN A 263 -2.97 -1.84 28.50
CA GLN A 263 -3.83 -2.92 28.00
C GLN A 263 -5.19 -2.51 27.40
N PRO A 264 -5.63 -3.18 26.31
CA PRO A 264 -5.15 -4.46 25.81
C PRO A 264 -3.93 -4.38 24.89
N ARG A 265 -3.14 -5.47 24.81
CA ARG A 265 -1.99 -5.65 23.89
C ARG A 265 -2.45 -5.80 22.43
N ILE A 266 -3.28 -4.88 21.97
CA ILE A 266 -3.83 -4.81 20.61
C ILE A 266 -3.43 -3.47 20.02
N VAL A 267 -2.72 -3.50 18.90
CA VAL A 267 -2.50 -2.33 18.04
C VAL A 267 -3.33 -2.53 16.79
N GLY A 268 -4.58 -2.13 16.85
CA GLY A 268 -5.42 -2.08 15.67
C GLY A 268 -5.03 -0.92 14.76
N LEU A 269 -4.85 -1.13 13.46
CA LEU A 269 -5.12 -0.05 12.49
C LEU A 269 -6.56 0.48 12.68
N ARG A 270 -7.48 -0.32 13.25
CA ARG A 270 -8.86 0.08 13.61
C ARG A 270 -9.01 0.81 14.94
N PHE A 271 -8.09 0.69 15.91
CA PHE A 271 -8.10 1.52 17.12
C PHE A 271 -7.74 2.99 16.84
N TRP A 272 -7.52 3.31 15.57
CA TRP A 272 -7.27 4.65 15.04
C TRP A 272 -8.55 5.27 14.45
N ASN A 273 -9.68 4.55 14.52
CA ASN A 273 -11.00 4.90 13.94
C ASN A 273 -12.12 5.08 14.97
N THR A 274 -11.81 5.13 16.27
CA THR A 274 -12.77 5.59 17.28
C THR A 274 -12.24 6.89 17.85
N ALA A 275 -12.96 7.97 17.54
CA ALA A 275 -12.89 9.22 18.28
C ALA A 275 -12.85 8.92 19.79
N MET A 276 -11.94 9.59 20.50
CA MET A 276 -12.40 10.29 21.69
C MET A 276 -13.09 11.57 21.20
#